data_AF-A0A9X1AHD3-F1
#
_entry.id   AF-A0A9X1AHD3-F1
#
_cell.length_a   1.000
_cell.length_b   1.000
_cell.length_c   1.000
_cell.angle_alpha   90.00
_cell.angle_beta   90.00
_cell.angle_gamma   90.00
#
_symmetry.space_group_name_H-M   'P 1'
#
loop_
_entity.id
_entity.type
_entity.pdbx_description
1 polymer ?
#
loop_
_entity_poly.entity_id
_entity_poly.type
_entity_poly.pdbx_seq_one_letter_code
_entity_poly.pdbx_strand_id
1 'polypeptide(L)' 'MAYEREPTLDEILNEPIIRKIMAVDGYSSDDIRYLMGQAGARNPFEKVLKPTNNEVASQRLPYSATAAHSACYLPSECRQ' A
#
# COMPACT_ATOMS: atom_id res chain seq x y z
N MET A 1 -30.59 5.82 17.22
CA MET A 1 -29.49 5.16 16.50
C MET A 1 -28.27 5.28 17.38
N ALA A 2 -27.69 4.17 17.84
CA ALA A 2 -26.46 4.23 18.62
C ALA A 2 -25.35 4.70 17.69
N TYR A 3 -24.74 5.84 17.98
CA TYR A 3 -23.56 6.30 17.28
C TYR A 3 -22.41 5.43 17.78
N GLU A 4 -22.08 4.36 17.05
CA GLU A 4 -20.87 3.61 17.33
C GLU A 4 -19.69 4.52 16.98
N ARG A 5 -18.98 4.95 18.02
CA ARG A 5 -17.76 5.75 17.88
C ARG A 5 -16.71 4.87 17.20
N GLU A 6 -15.97 5.44 16.27
CA GLU A 6 -14.81 4.77 15.68
C GLU A 6 -13.78 4.43 16.77
N PRO A 7 -13.33 3.17 16.85
CA PRO A 7 -12.35 2.76 17.84
C PRO A 7 -11.02 3.48 17.61
N THR A 8 -10.38 3.84 18.71
CA THR A 8 -9.02 4.39 18.69
C THR A 8 -8.02 3.32 18.32
N LEU A 9 -6.85 3.74 17.83
CA LEU A 9 -5.76 2.81 17.52
C LEU A 9 -5.40 1.93 18.72
N ASP A 10 -5.29 2.51 19.92
CA ASP A 10 -4.95 1.76 21.13
C ASP A 10 -6.01 0.71 21.48
N GLU A 11 -7.29 0.99 21.24
CA GLU A 11 -8.36 0.01 21.42
C GLU A 11 -8.20 -1.17 20.45
N ILE A 12 -7.92 -0.89 19.17
CA ILE A 12 -7.69 -1.91 18.13
C ILE A 12 -6.45 -2.76 18.47
N LEU A 13 -5.34 -2.13 18.84
CA LEU A 13 -4.09 -2.83 19.20
C LEU A 13 -4.21 -3.64 20.50
N ASN A 14 -5.23 -3.38 21.30
CA ASN A 14 -5.55 -4.16 22.49
C ASN A 14 -6.47 -5.35 22.20
N GLU A 15 -7.05 -5.46 21.01
CA GLU A 15 -7.93 -6.56 20.66
C GLU A 15 -7.17 -7.90 20.61
N PRO A 16 -7.73 -8.99 21.19
CA PRO A 16 -7.05 -10.28 21.25
C PRO A 16 -6.71 -10.89 19.89
N ILE A 17 -7.57 -10.68 18.89
CA ILE A 17 -7.36 -11.19 17.53
C ILE A 17 -6.21 -10.45 16.87
N ILE A 18 -6.22 -9.12 16.97
CA ILE A 18 -5.17 -8.25 16.42
C ILE A 18 -3.82 -8.58 17.05
N ARG A 19 -3.74 -8.71 18.38
CA ARG A 19 -2.51 -9.11 19.08
C ARG A 19 -1.97 -10.46 18.63
N LYS A 20 -2.84 -11.44 18.39
CA LYS A 20 -2.41 -12.75 17.89
C LYS A 20 -1.79 -12.64 16.50
N ILE A 21 -2.42 -11.90 15.58
CA ILE A 21 -1.91 -11.70 14.23
C ILE A 21 -0.57 -10.96 14.27
N MET A 22 -0.49 -9.86 15.02
CA MET A 22 0.75 -9.11 15.18
C MET A 22 1.89 -9.99 15.72
N ALA A 23 1.61 -10.85 16.71
CA ALA A 23 2.60 -11.75 17.26
C ALA A 23 3.08 -12.82 16.26
N VAL A 24 2.21 -13.31 15.37
CA VAL A 24 2.57 -14.23 14.28
C VAL A 24 3.58 -13.57 13.34
N ASP A 25 3.37 -12.29 13.04
CA ASP A 25 4.24 -11.50 12.17
C ASP A 25 5.45 -10.89 12.90
N GLY A 26 5.58 -11.11 14.21
CA GLY A 26 6.70 -10.63 15.02
C GLY A 26 6.65 -9.14 15.38
N TYR A 27 5.47 -8.50 15.33
CA TYR A 27 5.28 -7.10 15.67
C TYR A 27 4.70 -6.90 17.07
N SER A 28 5.15 -5.83 17.74
CA SER A 28 4.56 -5.33 18.99
C SER A 28 3.69 -4.09 18.74
N SER A 29 2.83 -3.75 19.71
CA SER A 29 2.01 -2.52 19.66
C SER A 29 2.85 -1.24 19.69
N ASP A 30 4.05 -1.29 20.28
CA ASP A 30 5.01 -0.18 20.24
C ASP A 30 5.53 0.05 18.81
N ASP A 31 5.83 -1.02 18.07
CA ASP A 31 6.31 -0.93 16.68
C ASP A 31 5.27 -0.24 15.78
N ILE A 32 4.00 -0.62 15.92
CA ILE A 32 2.91 -0.03 15.14
C ILE A 32 2.72 1.45 15.48
N ARG A 33 2.76 1.83 16.77
CA ARG A 33 2.68 3.23 17.20
C ARG A 33 3.84 4.05 16.66
N TYR A 34 5.04 3.48 16.68
CA TYR A 34 6.23 4.10 16.11
C TYR A 34 6.09 4.33 14.61
N LEU A 35 5.58 3.34 13.86
CA LEU A 35 5.32 3.47 12.42
C LEU A 35 4.25 4.52 12.12
N MET A 36 3.18 4.59 12.91
CA MET A 36 2.17 5.64 12.75
C MET A 36 2.72 7.04 13.01
N GLY A 37 3.57 7.20 14.03
CA GLY A 37 4.28 8.45 14.27
C GLY A 37 5.17 8.86 13.08
N GLN A 38 5.89 7.90 12.49
CA GLN A 38 6.69 8.15 11.29
C GLN A 38 5.85 8.50 10.06
N ALA A 39 4.74 7.81 9.84
CA ALA A 39 3.83 8.08 8.72
C ALA A 39 3.24 9.49 8.82
N GLY A 40 2.84 9.91 10.03
CA GLY A 40 2.35 11.27 10.27
C GLY A 40 3.43 12.34 10.14
N ALA A 41 4.68 12.04 10.50
CA ALA A 41 5.80 12.98 10.39
C ALA A 41 6.32 13.15 8.95
N ARG A 42 6.02 12.22 8.04
CA ARG A 42 6.57 12.18 6.67
C ARG A 42 5.67 12.81 5.59
N ASN A 43 4.78 13.74 5.94
CA ASN A 43 4.01 14.50 4.94
C ASN A 43 4.63 15.88 4.62
N PRO A 44 5.58 15.99 3.67
CA PRO A 44 5.75 17.18 2.86
C PRO A 44 5.04 17.11 1.48
N PHE A 45 4.18 16.12 1.21
CA PHE A 45 3.51 16.02 -0.10
C PHE A 45 2.01 15.73 -0.03
N GLU A 46 1.21 16.80 0.11
CA GLU A 46 -0.05 16.95 -0.63
C GLU A 46 -0.37 18.44 -0.82
N LYS A 47 0.54 19.16 -1.48
CA LYS A 47 0.09 20.18 -2.43
C LYS A 47 -0.48 19.43 -3.63
N VAL A 48 -1.70 18.90 -3.47
CA VAL A 48 -2.51 18.41 -4.58
C VAL A 48 -2.60 19.55 -5.58
N LEU A 49 -2.02 19.36 -6.76
CA LEU A 49 -2.26 20.21 -7.92
C LEU A 49 -3.77 20.33 -8.09
N LYS A 50 -4.30 21.55 -7.94
CA LYS A 50 -5.67 21.86 -8.35
C LYS A 50 -5.82 21.42 -9.81
N PRO A 51 -6.80 20.57 -10.16
CA PRO A 51 -7.13 20.36 -11.56
C PRO A 51 -7.63 21.70 -12.09
N THR A 52 -6.81 22.33 -12.92
CA THR A 52 -7.25 23.42 -13.78
C THR A 52 -8.22 22.81 -14.77
N ASN A 53 -9.51 23.05 -14.55
CA ASN A 53 -10.58 22.71 -15.50
C ASN A 53 -10.23 23.31 -16.85
N ASN A 54 -9.83 22.47 -17.80
CA ASN A 54 -9.97 22.72 -19.22
C ASN A 54 -10.35 21.37 -19.85
N GLU A 55 -11.65 21.10 -19.85
CA GLU A 55 -12.23 20.16 -20.78
C GLU A 55 -11.96 20.64 -22.21
N VAL A 56 -11.11 19.95 -22.97
CA VAL A 56 -11.37 19.70 -24.39
C VAL A 56 -10.77 18.34 -24.77
N ALA A 57 -11.65 17.51 -25.31
CA ALA A 57 -11.45 16.18 -25.86
C ALA A 57 -10.25 15.99 -26.82
N SER A 58 -9.64 14.79 -26.81
CA SER A 58 -9.55 13.95 -28.02
C SER A 58 -8.77 12.65 -27.76
N GLN A 59 -9.53 11.56 -27.71
CA GLN A 59 -9.27 10.26 -28.34
C GLN A 59 -7.89 10.05 -29.00
N ARG A 60 -7.17 8.99 -28.56
CA ARG A 60 -6.76 7.81 -29.37
C ARG A 60 -5.75 6.96 -28.59
N LEU A 61 -6.15 5.74 -28.25
CA LEU A 61 -5.21 4.66 -27.92
C LEU A 61 -4.49 4.21 -29.20
N PRO A 62 -3.16 4.05 -29.22
CA PRO A 62 -2.51 3.21 -30.20
C PRO A 62 -2.10 1.89 -29.55
N TYR A 63 -2.82 0.84 -29.92
CA TYR A 63 -2.29 -0.52 -29.96
C TYR A 63 -1.34 -0.61 -31.16
N SER A 64 -0.07 -0.96 -30.97
CA SER A 64 0.72 -1.73 -31.96
C SER A 64 2.13 -2.10 -31.45
N ALA A 65 2.29 -3.41 -31.28
CA ALA A 65 3.43 -4.27 -31.61
C ALA A 65 4.82 -3.66 -31.90
N THR A 66 5.81 -4.06 -31.10
CA THR A 66 7.22 -4.33 -31.50
C THR A 66 7.76 -5.40 -30.54
N ALA A 67 7.92 -6.65 -30.98
CA ALA A 67 9.12 -7.23 -31.58
C ALA A 67 10.32 -7.37 -30.61
N ALA A 68 10.58 -8.62 -30.24
CA ALA A 68 11.87 -9.23 -29.90
C ALA A 68 12.78 -8.54 -28.87
N HIS A 69 12.88 -9.16 -27.68
CA HIS A 69 14.19 -9.44 -27.07
C HIS A 69 14.11 -10.77 -26.31
N SER A 70 14.61 -11.80 -26.99
CA SER A 70 15.09 -13.04 -26.41
C SER A 70 16.40 -12.77 -25.69
N ALA A 71 16.52 -13.07 -24.40
CA ALA A 71 17.68 -13.73 -23.81
C ALA A 71 17.59 -13.79 -22.27
N CYS A 72 17.60 -15.03 -21.78
CA CYS A 72 18.21 -15.46 -20.51
C CYS A 72 17.55 -15.02 -19.19
N TYR A 73 16.84 -15.94 -18.54
CA TYR A 73 17.28 -16.57 -17.27
C TYR A 73 16.18 -17.50 -16.73
N LEU A 74 16.36 -18.83 -16.84
CA LEU A 74 15.80 -19.78 -15.87
C LEU A 74 16.71 -21.02 -15.79
N PRO A 75 17.07 -21.49 -14.57
CA PRO A 75 17.88 -22.68 -14.37
C PRO A 75 16.99 -23.92 -14.30
N SER A 76 17.07 -24.79 -15.30
CA SER A 76 16.39 -26.09 -15.29
C SER A 76 17.32 -27.18 -14.74
N GLU A 77 17.14 -27.45 -13.45
CA GLU A 77 17.03 -28.77 -12.81
C GLU A 77 18.12 -29.84 -13.05
N CYS A 78 18.84 -30.13 -11.96
CA CYS A 78 19.46 -31.42 -11.70
C CYS A 78 18.39 -32.49 -11.43
N ARG A 79 18.30 -33.56 -12.24
CA ARG A 79 18.04 -34.91 -11.72
C ARG A 79 18.27 -36.03 -12.75
N GLN A 80 19.26 -36.86 -12.39
CA GLN A 80 19.51 -38.30 -12.64
C GLN A 80 19.17 -38.91 -14.00
#